data_AF-A0A368EW86-F1
#
_entry.id   AF-A0A368EW86-F1
#
_cell.length_a   1.000
_cell.length_b   1.000
_cell.length_c   1.000
_cell.angle_alpha   90.00
_cell.angle_beta   90.00
_cell.angle_gamma   90.00
#
_symmetry.space_group_name_H-M   'P 1'
#
loop_
_entity.id
_entity.type
_entity.pdbx_description
1 polymer ?
#
loop_
_entity_poly.entity_id
_entity_poly.type
_entity_poly.pdbx_seq_one_letter_code
_entity_poly.pdbx_strand_id
1 'polypeptide(L)'
;MKDGGSSSWSCFYNPCVRRAVAVLPFSFHPPRKLSTICRNSLEVRERAPHVRWRVGQVVKHKVHGYRGVIIGWDLTAKASKEFIEQIHKGNKEFADKPNYAILIDVRDRLIPQLGYVVQDNIELHGGRIIQNLLNTYMERYDENDQKYVPKPWLKRIYPDD
;
A
#
# COMPACT_ATOMS: atom_id res chain seq x y z
N MET A 1 -31.77 17.83 29.66
CA MET A 1 -31.71 16.41 29.26
C MET A 1 -31.15 16.34 27.85
N LYS A 2 -30.19 15.44 27.62
CA LYS A 2 -29.48 15.26 26.34
C LYS A 2 -30.04 14.00 25.69
N ASP A 3 -30.48 14.10 24.44
CA ASP A 3 -30.91 12.93 23.67
C ASP A 3 -29.77 12.48 22.74
N GLY A 4 -29.22 11.30 23.04
CA GLY A 4 -28.47 10.46 22.09
C GLY A 4 -29.47 9.74 21.17
N GLY A 5 -29.17 9.40 19.92
CA GLY A 5 -27.97 8.74 19.44
C GLY A 5 -28.27 7.24 19.25
N SER A 6 -28.52 6.79 18.02
CA SER A 6 -28.26 5.42 17.56
C SER A 6 -28.53 5.32 16.05
N SER A 7 -27.44 5.36 15.28
CA SER A 7 -27.37 5.00 13.88
C SER A 7 -27.21 3.48 13.75
N SER A 8 -28.19 2.87 13.11
CA SER A 8 -28.17 1.49 12.63
C SER A 8 -27.33 1.39 11.37
N TRP A 9 -26.28 0.55 11.35
CA TRP A 9 -25.80 -0.10 10.12
C TRP A 9 -25.26 -1.49 10.43
N SER A 10 -26.03 -2.47 9.95
CA SER A 10 -25.76 -3.90 9.99
C SER A 10 -25.01 -4.35 8.73
N CYS A 11 -24.33 -5.50 8.87
CA CYS A 11 -23.96 -6.47 7.83
C CYS A 11 -22.69 -6.16 6.99
N PHE A 12 -21.79 -7.08 6.64
CA PHE A 12 -21.81 -8.55 6.67
C PHE A 12 -20.44 -9.10 7.12
N TYR A 13 -20.47 -10.00 8.10
CA TYR A 13 -19.40 -10.94 8.43
C TYR A 13 -19.68 -12.22 7.65
N ASN A 14 -18.69 -12.82 6.99
CA ASN A 14 -18.81 -14.19 6.51
C ASN A 14 -17.57 -15.00 6.92
N PRO A 15 -17.74 -16.11 7.66
CA PRO A 15 -16.66 -16.87 8.29
C PRO A 15 -16.30 -18.14 7.51
N CYS A 16 -15.03 -18.30 7.17
CA CYS A 16 -14.36 -19.58 6.84
C CYS A 16 -12.90 -19.18 6.59
N VAL A 17 -11.88 -19.58 7.35
CA VAL A 17 -11.48 -20.93 7.73
C VAL A 17 -10.68 -20.84 9.05
N ARG A 18 -10.92 -21.74 10.02
CA ARG A 18 -10.12 -21.90 11.25
C ARG A 18 -9.37 -23.23 11.21
N ARG A 19 -8.04 -23.18 11.35
CA ARG A 19 -7.09 -24.09 12.06
C ARG A 19 -5.77 -24.13 11.28
N ALA A 20 -4.57 -24.21 11.86
CA ALA A 20 -3.97 -23.90 13.16
C ALA A 20 -2.57 -24.51 13.07
N VAL A 21 -1.48 -23.74 13.17
CA VAL A 21 -0.20 -24.18 13.78
C VAL A 21 0.55 -22.93 14.31
N ALA A 22 0.76 -22.88 15.63
CA ALA A 22 1.69 -22.00 16.35
C ALA A 22 3.13 -22.54 16.18
N VAL A 23 4.25 -21.82 16.30
CA VAL A 23 4.71 -20.93 17.38
C VAL A 23 5.96 -20.19 16.85
N LEU A 24 6.02 -18.85 16.98
CA LEU A 24 7.24 -18.10 17.34
C LEU A 24 6.82 -16.78 18.02
N PRO A 25 7.55 -16.30 19.04
CA PRO A 25 7.08 -15.25 19.94
C PRO A 25 7.46 -13.87 19.39
N PHE A 26 6.80 -13.44 18.32
CA PHE A 26 6.72 -12.01 17.99
C PHE A 26 5.38 -11.81 17.29
N SER A 27 4.36 -11.55 18.08
CA SER A 27 3.04 -11.16 17.61
C SER A 27 3.12 -9.76 16.99
N PHE A 28 3.81 -9.63 15.85
CA PHE A 28 3.61 -8.49 14.96
C PHE A 28 2.25 -8.69 14.29
N HIS A 29 1.19 -8.49 15.06
CA HIS A 29 -0.09 -8.15 14.47
C HIS A 29 0.20 -6.90 13.66
N PRO A 30 0.03 -6.89 12.31
CA PRO A 30 0.06 -5.64 11.59
C PRO A 30 -0.95 -4.74 12.32
N PRO A 31 -0.55 -3.54 12.79
CA PRO A 31 -1.48 -2.68 13.47
C PRO A 31 -2.69 -2.53 12.57
N ARG A 32 -3.90 -2.66 13.13
CA ARG A 32 -5.20 -2.47 12.44
C ARG A 32 -5.31 -1.14 11.65
N LYS A 33 -4.26 -0.29 11.68
CA LYS A 33 -4.09 0.99 11.01
C LYS A 33 -3.45 0.93 9.63
N LEU A 34 -2.75 -0.15 9.23
CA LEU A 34 -2.23 -0.27 7.86
C LEU A 34 -3.35 -0.37 6.82
N SER A 35 -4.51 -0.92 7.21
CA SER A 35 -5.71 -0.96 6.39
C SER A 35 -6.39 0.41 6.24
N THR A 36 -6.06 1.40 7.08
CA THR A 36 -6.65 2.75 7.08
C THR A 36 -5.90 3.73 6.18
N ILE A 37 -4.61 3.47 5.89
CA ILE A 37 -3.76 4.39 5.12
C ILE A 37 -4.24 4.54 3.66
N CYS A 38 -4.71 3.47 3.03
CA CYS A 38 -5.09 3.50 1.61
C CYS A 38 -6.60 3.33 1.34
N ARG A 39 -7.44 3.09 2.36
CA ARG A 39 -8.80 2.55 2.11
C ARG A 39 -9.96 3.54 2.32
N ASN A 40 -9.77 4.68 2.97
CA ASN A 40 -10.90 5.54 3.39
C ASN A 40 -10.88 7.00 2.90
N SER A 41 -9.87 7.45 2.16
CA SER A 41 -9.89 8.75 1.48
C SER A 41 -10.17 8.46 0.00
N LEU A 42 -11.43 8.60 -0.42
CA LEU A 42 -11.83 8.65 -1.84
C LEU A 42 -11.42 9.99 -2.48
N GLU A 43 -10.51 10.74 -1.84
CA GLU A 43 -10.07 12.04 -2.29
C GLU A 43 -9.15 11.86 -3.49
N VAL A 44 -9.44 12.61 -4.53
CA VAL A 44 -8.58 12.73 -5.71
C VAL A 44 -7.23 13.29 -5.25
N ARG A 45 -6.14 12.68 -5.73
CA ARG A 45 -4.77 13.09 -5.45
C ARG A 45 -4.25 13.92 -6.61
N GLU A 46 -3.87 15.17 -6.31
CA GLU A 46 -3.22 16.06 -7.26
C GLU A 46 -1.71 15.77 -7.32
N ARG A 47 -1.22 15.42 -8.51
CA ARG A 47 0.17 15.00 -8.69
C ARG A 47 1.12 16.19 -8.67
N ALA A 48 1.97 16.26 -7.64
CA ALA A 48 3.03 17.25 -7.61
C ALA A 48 4.20 16.87 -8.55
N PRO A 49 4.93 17.85 -9.14
CA PRO A 49 6.02 17.57 -10.08
C PRO A 49 7.15 16.70 -9.53
N HIS A 50 7.36 16.71 -8.21
CA HIS A 50 8.42 15.96 -7.54
C HIS A 50 8.04 14.49 -7.21
N VAL A 51 6.78 14.09 -7.44
CA VAL A 51 6.34 12.69 -7.40
C VAL A 51 6.85 12.00 -8.66
N ARG A 52 7.85 11.13 -8.51
CA ARG A 52 8.59 10.53 -9.62
C ARG A 52 7.88 9.33 -10.22
N TRP A 53 7.34 8.46 -9.38
CA TRP A 53 6.79 7.17 -9.78
C TRP A 53 5.27 7.22 -9.84
N ARG A 54 4.67 6.29 -10.56
CA ARG A 54 3.23 6.26 -10.86
C ARG A 54 2.58 4.98 -10.37
N VAL A 55 1.30 5.06 -10.07
CA VAL A 55 0.48 3.87 -9.79
C VAL A 55 0.56 2.88 -10.95
N GLY A 56 0.71 1.59 -10.63
CA GLY A 56 0.85 0.52 -11.61
C GLY A 56 2.30 0.24 -12.04
N GLN A 57 3.26 1.14 -11.78
CA GLN A 57 4.66 0.86 -12.07
C GLN A 57 5.21 -0.24 -11.15
N VAL A 58 6.05 -1.09 -11.73
CA VAL A 58 6.82 -2.10 -11.01
C VAL A 58 8.13 -1.47 -10.55
N VAL A 59 8.48 -1.71 -9.30
CA VAL A 59 9.66 -1.12 -8.66
C VAL A 59 10.41 -2.15 -7.85
N LYS A 60 11.69 -1.89 -7.61
CA LYS A 60 12.54 -2.64 -6.69
C LYS A 60 13.00 -1.74 -5.56
N HIS A 61 12.99 -2.27 -4.34
CA HIS A 61 13.56 -1.58 -3.20
C HIS A 61 15.08 -1.64 -3.25
N LYS A 62 15.76 -0.49 -3.24
CA LYS A 62 17.22 -0.38 -3.41
C LYS A 62 18.02 -1.11 -2.32
N VAL A 63 17.61 -0.95 -1.06
CA VAL A 63 18.33 -1.54 0.09
C VAL A 63 17.96 -3.02 0.33
N HIS A 64 16.66 -3.35 0.32
CA HIS A 64 16.17 -4.69 0.67
C HIS A 64 15.96 -5.61 -0.53
N GLY A 65 16.10 -5.11 -1.76
CA GLY A 65 16.09 -5.91 -2.98
C GLY A 65 14.74 -6.48 -3.42
N TYR A 66 13.67 -6.35 -2.64
CA TYR A 66 12.36 -6.89 -3.00
C TYR A 66 11.68 -6.06 -4.10
N ARG A 67 10.91 -6.72 -4.94
CA ARG A 67 10.09 -6.13 -6.00
C ARG A 67 8.66 -5.93 -5.54
N GLY A 68 7.97 -5.02 -6.19
CA GLY A 68 6.54 -4.84 -6.00
C GLY A 68 5.93 -3.87 -7.00
N VAL A 69 4.62 -3.74 -6.95
CA VAL A 69 3.87 -2.78 -7.77
C VAL A 69 3.32 -1.66 -6.90
N ILE A 70 3.43 -0.43 -7.39
CA ILE A 70 2.86 0.75 -6.71
C ILE A 70 1.33 0.71 -6.84
N ILE A 71 0.64 0.81 -5.71
CA ILE A 71 -0.83 0.87 -5.66
C ILE A 71 -1.36 2.22 -5.16
N GLY A 72 -0.47 3.15 -4.83
CA GLY A 72 -0.83 4.50 -4.37
C GLY A 72 0.38 5.26 -3.86
N TRP A 73 0.21 6.56 -3.67
CA TRP A 73 1.23 7.44 -3.12
C TRP A 73 0.62 8.56 -2.27
N ASP A 74 1.40 9.08 -1.33
CA ASP A 74 1.11 10.27 -0.55
C ASP A 74 2.29 11.25 -0.67
N LEU A 75 2.01 12.55 -0.83
CA LEU A 75 3.06 13.59 -0.90
C LEU A 75 3.89 13.65 0.38
N THR A 76 3.21 13.46 1.50
CA THR A 76 3.79 13.30 2.83
C THR A 76 3.17 12.07 3.47
N ALA A 77 3.93 11.37 4.31
CA ALA A 77 3.48 10.18 4.97
C ALA A 77 2.23 10.47 5.82
N LYS A 78 1.09 9.85 5.47
CA LYS A 78 -0.20 10.04 6.17
C LYS A 78 -0.40 9.11 7.37
N ALA A 79 0.59 8.25 7.67
CA ALA A 79 0.50 7.32 8.78
C ALA A 79 0.76 8.02 10.14
N SER A 80 0.45 7.35 11.26
CA SER A 80 0.74 7.93 12.57
C SER A 80 2.25 8.11 12.77
N LYS A 81 2.63 9.12 13.56
CA LYS A 81 4.03 9.47 13.80
C LYS A 81 4.83 8.27 14.33
N GLU A 82 4.24 7.45 15.19
CA GLU A 82 4.88 6.25 15.75
C GLU A 82 5.16 5.21 14.65
N PHE A 83 4.25 5.08 13.67
CA PHE A 83 4.44 4.17 12.55
C PHE A 83 5.54 4.68 11.63
N ILE A 84 5.51 5.96 11.27
CA ILE A 84 6.53 6.65 10.47
C ILE A 84 7.92 6.49 11.11
N GLU A 85 8.04 6.72 12.42
CA GLU A 85 9.30 6.55 13.15
C GLU A 85 9.83 5.11 13.06
N GLN A 86 8.95 4.10 13.10
CA GLN A 86 9.33 2.70 12.94
C GLN A 86 9.81 2.37 11.52
N ILE A 87 9.08 2.77 10.47
CA ILE A 87 9.47 2.43 9.09
C ILE A 87 10.67 3.24 8.59
N HIS A 88 10.74 4.52 8.98
CA HIS A 88 11.83 5.41 8.55
C HIS A 88 13.01 5.43 9.53
N LYS A 89 12.99 4.57 10.55
CA LYS A 89 14.06 4.45 11.55
C LYS A 89 14.44 5.80 12.17
N GLY A 90 13.43 6.63 12.45
CA GLY A 90 13.59 7.96 13.03
C GLY A 90 13.99 9.08 12.06
N ASN A 91 14.16 8.82 10.75
CA ASN A 91 14.42 9.88 9.77
C ASN A 91 13.14 10.66 9.45
N LYS A 92 13.00 11.84 10.06
CA LYS A 92 11.83 12.71 9.90
C LYS A 92 11.68 13.27 8.49
N GLU A 93 12.78 13.49 7.76
CA GLU A 93 12.73 14.03 6.39
C GLU A 93 12.04 13.07 5.42
N PHE A 94 12.01 11.77 5.71
CA PHE A 94 11.31 10.80 4.87
C PHE A 94 9.79 10.89 5.01
N ALA A 95 9.27 11.44 6.10
CA ALA A 95 7.86 11.70 6.26
C ALA A 95 7.37 12.83 5.34
N ASP A 96 8.24 13.81 5.08
CA ASP A 96 7.90 14.99 4.27
C ASP A 96 8.14 14.77 2.77
N LYS A 97 8.63 13.58 2.39
CA LYS A 97 8.85 13.18 0.99
C LYS A 97 7.70 12.29 0.48
N PRO A 98 7.55 12.15 -0.84
CA PRO A 98 6.60 11.21 -1.40
C PRO A 98 6.84 9.78 -0.92
N ASN A 99 5.79 9.18 -0.37
CA ASN A 99 5.78 7.79 0.08
C ASN A 99 4.81 6.98 -0.77
N TYR A 100 5.18 5.73 -1.05
CA TYR A 100 4.46 4.83 -1.94
C TYR A 100 3.97 3.61 -1.20
N ALA A 101 2.71 3.26 -1.43
CA ALA A 101 2.14 1.98 -1.04
C ALA A 101 2.43 0.94 -2.13
N ILE A 102 3.06 -0.17 -1.75
CA ILE A 102 3.59 -1.17 -2.69
C ILE A 102 3.09 -2.57 -2.32
N LEU A 103 2.51 -3.30 -3.27
CA LEU A 103 2.27 -4.73 -3.11
C LEU A 103 3.55 -5.50 -3.42
N ILE A 104 4.13 -6.14 -2.40
CA ILE A 104 5.41 -6.85 -2.51
C ILE A 104 5.19 -8.23 -3.16
N ASP A 105 6.10 -8.60 -4.06
CA ASP A 105 6.12 -9.91 -4.68
C ASP A 105 6.33 -11.02 -3.64
N VAL A 106 5.44 -12.02 -3.64
CA VAL A 106 5.50 -13.13 -2.68
C VAL A 106 6.74 -14.01 -2.84
N ARG A 107 7.43 -13.94 -3.98
CA ARG A 107 8.70 -14.66 -4.19
C ARG A 107 9.86 -14.02 -3.43
N ASP A 108 9.76 -12.73 -3.12
CA ASP A 108 10.84 -11.97 -2.49
C ASP A 108 10.70 -11.90 -0.96
N ARG A 109 9.55 -12.35 -0.40
CA ARG A 109 9.27 -12.36 1.04
C ARG A 109 8.42 -13.58 1.43
N LEU A 110 8.81 -14.25 2.51
CA LEU A 110 8.07 -15.39 3.09
C LEU A 110 6.59 -15.07 3.44
N ILE A 111 6.31 -13.83 3.84
CA ILE A 111 4.96 -13.38 4.19
C ILE A 111 4.57 -12.26 3.22
N PRO A 112 3.48 -12.40 2.44
CA PRO A 112 2.97 -11.36 1.57
C PRO A 112 2.66 -10.10 2.37
N GLN A 113 3.20 -8.96 1.95
CA GLN A 113 3.13 -7.71 2.70
C GLN A 113 2.79 -6.53 1.79
N LEU A 114 2.03 -5.59 2.34
CA LEU A 114 1.93 -4.24 1.83
C LEU A 114 3.10 -3.45 2.39
N GLY A 115 3.96 -2.91 1.54
CA GLY A 115 5.05 -2.01 1.90
C GLY A 115 4.61 -0.55 1.84
N TYR A 116 5.20 0.28 2.70
CA TYR A 116 5.11 1.74 2.61
C TYR A 116 6.54 2.29 2.58
N VAL A 117 6.93 2.91 1.47
CA VAL A 117 8.35 3.18 1.17
C VAL A 117 8.52 4.58 0.59
N VAL A 118 9.55 5.28 1.04
CA VAL A 118 9.94 6.60 0.52
C VAL A 118 10.46 6.49 -0.92
N GLN A 119 10.17 7.49 -1.74
CA GLN A 119 10.59 7.63 -3.14
C GLN A 119 12.06 7.27 -3.39
N ASP A 120 12.94 7.74 -2.51
CA ASP A 120 14.39 7.64 -2.67
C ASP A 120 14.88 6.18 -2.56
N ASN A 121 14.11 5.31 -1.90
CA ASN A 121 14.46 3.92 -1.65
C ASN A 121 13.95 2.95 -2.72
N ILE A 122 13.29 3.44 -3.76
CA ILE A 122 12.77 2.62 -4.85
C ILE A 122 13.31 3.08 -6.19
N GLU A 123 13.40 2.14 -7.11
CA GLU A 123 13.80 2.34 -8.50
C GLU A 123 12.89 1.55 -9.44
N LEU A 124 12.77 2.01 -10.69
CA LEU A 124 11.95 1.35 -11.70
C LEU A 124 12.48 -0.05 -11.98
N HIS A 125 11.57 -1.02 -12.11
CA HIS A 125 11.87 -2.40 -12.42
C HIS A 125 10.82 -2.95 -13.39
N GLY A 126 11.18 -3.96 -14.19
CA GLY A 126 10.25 -4.62 -15.12
C GLY A 126 9.68 -5.94 -14.59
N GLY A 127 8.82 -6.57 -15.39
CA GLY A 127 8.30 -7.90 -15.13
C GLY A 127 7.09 -7.98 -14.19
N ARG A 128 6.46 -9.14 -14.21
CA ARG A 128 5.22 -9.40 -13.47
C ARG A 128 5.47 -9.67 -11.98
N ILE A 129 4.59 -9.13 -11.16
CA ILE A 129 4.50 -9.35 -9.72
C ILE A 129 3.49 -10.46 -9.43
N ILE A 130 3.86 -11.38 -8.53
CA ILE A 130 2.95 -12.39 -7.99
C ILE A 130 2.46 -11.93 -6.62
N GLN A 131 1.17 -11.58 -6.52
CA GLN A 131 0.56 -11.14 -5.25
C GLN A 131 -0.98 -11.29 -5.30
N ASN A 132 -1.59 -11.80 -4.23
CA ASN A 132 -3.03 -12.18 -4.22
C ASN A 132 -4.02 -11.01 -4.33
N LEU A 133 -3.66 -9.84 -3.79
CA LEU A 133 -4.44 -8.61 -3.85
C LEU A 133 -4.25 -7.83 -5.15
N LEU A 134 -3.34 -8.24 -6.04
CA LEU A 134 -3.05 -7.52 -7.28
C LEU A 134 -4.32 -7.25 -8.10
N ASN A 135 -5.18 -8.26 -8.23
CA ASN A 135 -6.46 -8.18 -8.96
C ASN A 135 -7.48 -7.24 -8.31
N THR A 136 -7.28 -6.81 -7.07
CA THR A 136 -8.13 -5.80 -6.41
C THR A 136 -7.83 -4.40 -6.95
N TYR A 137 -6.56 -4.13 -7.31
CA TYR A 137 -6.07 -2.80 -7.70
C TYR A 137 -5.81 -2.67 -9.20
N MET A 138 -5.35 -3.75 -9.84
CA MET A 138 -4.89 -3.77 -11.22
C MET A 138 -5.86 -4.56 -12.10
N GLU A 139 -6.02 -4.11 -13.34
CA GLU A 139 -6.88 -4.74 -14.34
C GLU A 139 -6.10 -5.75 -15.19
N ARG A 140 -4.93 -5.34 -15.68
CA ARG A 140 -4.03 -6.18 -16.48
C ARG A 140 -2.59 -5.71 -16.36
N TYR A 141 -1.67 -6.52 -16.86
CA TYR A 141 -0.28 -6.12 -17.09
C TYR A 141 -0.09 -5.74 -18.56
N ASP A 142 0.57 -4.60 -18.80
CA ASP A 142 0.98 -4.15 -20.13
C ASP A 142 2.44 -4.55 -20.35
N GLU A 143 2.66 -5.49 -21.28
CA GLU A 143 4.00 -6.00 -21.59
C GLU A 143 4.86 -4.97 -22.33
N ASN A 144 4.28 -4.02 -23.06
CA ASN A 144 5.04 -3.02 -23.80
C ASN A 144 5.61 -1.97 -22.85
N ASP A 145 4.76 -1.46 -21.96
CA ASP A 145 5.13 -0.44 -20.97
C ASP A 145 5.76 -1.04 -19.70
N GLN A 146 5.80 -2.37 -19.58
CA GLN A 146 6.28 -3.11 -18.41
C GLN A 146 5.63 -2.66 -17.08
N LYS A 147 4.35 -2.27 -17.13
CA LYS A 147 3.58 -1.75 -15.98
C LYS A 147 2.18 -2.34 -15.92
N TYR A 148 1.55 -2.24 -14.76
CA TYR A 148 0.15 -2.61 -14.58
C TYR A 148 -0.79 -1.46 -14.93
N VAL A 149 -1.94 -1.80 -15.51
CA VAL A 149 -3.03 -0.86 -15.74
C VAL A 149 -3.92 -0.82 -14.50
N PRO A 150 -4.05 0.33 -13.81
CA PRO A 150 -4.89 0.45 -12.63
C PRO A 150 -6.38 0.29 -12.99
N LYS A 151 -7.16 -0.29 -12.07
CA LYS A 151 -8.61 -0.35 -12.21
C LYS A 151 -9.25 1.04 -12.23
N PRO A 152 -10.44 1.21 -12.84
CA PRO A 152 -11.10 2.51 -12.95
C PRO A 152 -11.28 3.25 -11.62
N TRP A 153 -11.60 2.53 -10.54
CA TRP A 153 -11.77 3.13 -9.23
C TRP A 153 -10.45 3.71 -8.69
N LEU A 154 -9.32 3.09 -8.99
CA LEU A 154 -8.01 3.56 -8.54
C LEU A 154 -7.55 4.76 -9.36
N LYS A 155 -7.86 4.77 -10.67
CA LYS A 155 -7.66 5.94 -11.54
C LYS A 155 -8.48 7.16 -11.11
N ARG A 156 -9.66 6.97 -10.50
CA ARG A 156 -10.43 8.10 -9.93
C ARG A 156 -9.69 8.78 -8.78
N ILE A 157 -8.89 8.03 -8.02
CA ILE A 157 -8.07 8.56 -6.93
C ILE A 157 -6.78 9.16 -7.47
N TYR A 158 -6.18 8.56 -8.50
CA TYR A 158 -4.93 9.00 -9.12
C TYR A 158 -5.15 9.26 -10.62
N PRO A 159 -5.83 10.34 -11.01
CA PRO A 159 -6.25 10.58 -12.40
C PRO A 159 -5.08 10.88 -13.35
N ASP A 160 -3.98 11.40 -12.81
CA ASP A 160 -2.81 11.78 -13.60
C ASP A 160 -1.83 10.62 -13.85
N ASP A 161 -2.09 9.41 -13.32
CA ASP A 161 -1.25 8.20 -13.39
C ASP A 161 -1.84 7.11 -14.31
#